data_AF-A0A378N5H9-F1
#
_entry.id   AF-A0A378N5H9-F1
#
_cell.length_a   1.000
_cell.length_b   1.000
_cell.length_c   1.000
_cell.angle_alpha   90.00
_cell.angle_beta   90.00
_cell.angle_gamma   90.00
#
_symmetry.space_group_name_H-M   'P 1'
#
loop_
_entity.id
_entity.type
_entity.pdbx_description
1 polymer ?
#
loop_
_entity_poly.entity_id
_entity_poly.type
_entity_poly.pdbx_seq_one_letter_code
_entity_poly.pdbx_strand_id
1 'polypeptide(L)' 'MLEELFKLEVPEIGEGVIEIKGSARDVGSRAKIAVKTHDKRIDPVGACVGMRGARVQAISNELGGERVDIVLWDENPAQL' A
#
# COMPACT_ATOMS: atom_id res chain seq x y z
N MET A 1 5.61 1.03 11.45
CA MET A 1 5.38 -0.44 11.30
C MET A 1 4.68 -0.74 9.98
N LEU A 2 3.42 -0.32 9.77
CA LEU A 2 2.70 -0.58 8.51
C LEU A 2 3.48 -0.11 7.28
N GLU A 3 3.92 1.15 7.24
CA GLU A 3 4.69 1.69 6.12
C GLU A 3 6.03 0.99 5.90
N GLU A 4 6.68 0.55 6.99
CA GLU A 4 7.94 -0.19 6.91
C GLU A 4 7.76 -1.59 6.33
N LEU A 5 6.66 -2.27 6.66
CA LEU A 5 6.31 -3.55 6.02
C LEU A 5 6.07 -3.38 4.52
N PHE A 6 5.40 -2.29 4.13
CA PHE A 6 5.21 -1.98 2.71
C PHE A 6 6.53 -1.69 1.99
N LYS A 7 7.48 -0.96 2.62
CA LYS A 7 8.83 -0.74 2.05
C LYS A 7 9.61 -2.04 1.87
N LEU A 8 9.45 -3.00 2.77
CA LEU A 8 10.12 -4.30 2.71
C LEU A 8 9.50 -5.23 1.65
N GLU A 9 8.18 -5.29 1.59
CA GLU A 9 7.45 -6.22 0.71
C GLU A 9 7.29 -5.68 -0.73
N VAL A 10 7.30 -4.36 -0.91
CA VAL A 10 7.09 -3.69 -2.22
C VAL A 10 8.37 -2.94 -2.60
N PRO A 11 9.24 -3.54 -3.45
CA PRO A 11 10.49 -2.91 -3.88
C PRO A 11 10.30 -1.51 -4.46
N GLU A 12 9.22 -1.30 -5.20
CA GLU A 12 8.90 -0.02 -5.82
C GLU A 12 8.69 1.10 -4.77
N ILE A 13 8.24 0.77 -3.55
CA ILE A 13 8.16 1.72 -2.43
C ILE A 13 9.55 1.93 -1.81
N GLY A 14 10.31 0.86 -1.60
CA GLY A 14 11.68 0.94 -1.05
C GLY A 14 12.64 1.74 -1.94
N GLU A 15 12.45 1.69 -3.25
CA GLU A 15 13.22 2.44 -4.27
C GLU A 15 12.69 3.87 -4.48
N GLY A 16 11.57 4.24 -3.87
CA GLY A 16 10.95 5.56 -4.02
C GLY A 16 10.23 5.80 -5.35
N VAL A 17 9.96 4.74 -6.12
CA VAL A 17 9.19 4.79 -7.36
C VAL A 17 7.69 4.97 -7.07
N ILE A 18 7.22 4.39 -5.97
CA ILE A 18 5.89 4.59 -5.40
C ILE A 18 6.05 5.26 -4.03
N GLU A 19 5.26 6.30 -3.80
CA GLU A 19 5.22 7.02 -2.53
C GLU A 19 3.95 6.65 -1.75
N ILE A 20 4.10 6.42 -0.46
CA ILE A 20 2.97 6.35 0.48
C ILE A 20 2.61 7.80 0.87
N LYS A 21 1.42 8.26 0.49
CA LYS A 21 0.92 9.61 0.78
C LYS A 21 0.17 9.69 2.11
N GLY A 22 -0.30 8.55 2.62
CA GLY A 22 -0.90 8.45 3.93
C GLY A 22 -1.13 7.01 4.34
N SER A 23 -1.16 6.77 5.65
CA SER A 23 -1.49 5.48 6.22
C SER A 23 -2.36 5.65 7.46
N ALA A 24 -3.29 4.73 7.66
CA ALA A 24 -4.15 4.67 8.83
C ALA A 24 -4.34 3.22 9.23
N ARG A 25 -4.34 2.93 10.54
CA ARG A 25 -4.42 1.57 11.05
C ARG A 25 -5.17 1.52 12.37
N ASP A 26 -6.22 0.70 12.40
CA ASP A 26 -6.92 0.25 13.60
C ASP A 26 -6.41 -1.16 13.92
N VAL A 27 -5.51 -1.24 14.90
CA VAL A 27 -4.80 -2.48 15.26
C VAL A 27 -5.77 -3.62 15.58
N GLY A 28 -5.51 -4.79 15.01
CA GLY A 28 -6.33 -5.99 15.15
C GLY A 28 -7.59 -6.01 14.28
N SER A 29 -7.83 -4.97 13.47
CA SER A 29 -8.98 -4.92 12.58
C SER A 29 -8.59 -4.62 11.13
N ARG A 30 -8.15 -3.39 10.87
CA ARG A 30 -7.94 -2.91 9.50
C ARG A 30 -6.79 -1.92 9.40
N ALA A 31 -6.12 -1.96 8.26
CA ALA A 31 -5.15 -0.99 7.83
C ALA A 31 -5.56 -0.45 6.45
N LYS A 32 -5.24 0.82 6.19
CA LYS A 32 -5.39 1.46 4.88
C LYS A 32 -4.13 2.23 4.55
N ILE A 33 -3.68 2.13 3.30
CA ILE A 33 -2.64 3.00 2.75
C ILE A 33 -3.11 3.70 1.48
N ALA A 34 -2.66 4.93 1.28
CA ALA A 34 -2.87 5.70 0.07
C ALA A 34 -1.53 5.84 -0.67
N VAL A 35 -1.46 5.40 -1.92
CA VAL A 35 -0.22 5.34 -2.70
C VAL A 35 -0.32 6.17 -3.98
N LYS A 36 0.79 6.78 -4.39
CA LYS A 36 0.93 7.51 -5.65
C LYS A 36 2.24 7.13 -6.31
N THR A 37 2.28 7.16 -7.64
CA THR A 37 3.52 7.23 -8.41
C THR A 37 3.45 8.38 -9.41
N HIS A 38 4.60 8.93 -9.76
CA HIS A 38 4.73 9.91 -10.84
C HIS A 38 5.00 9.22 -12.20
N ASP A 39 5.33 7.93 -12.22
CA ASP A 39 5.50 7.15 -13.44
C ASP A 39 4.17 6.56 -13.91
N LYS A 40 3.64 7.10 -15.02
CA LYS A 40 2.35 6.68 -15.60
C LYS A 40 2.34 5.23 -16.12
N ARG A 41 3.50 4.57 -16.21
CA ARG A 41 3.62 3.18 -16.64
C ARG A 41 3.42 2.19 -15.48
N ILE A 42 3.36 2.70 -14.25
CA ILE A 42 3.29 1.89 -13.04
C ILE A 42 1.89 2.03 -12.46
N ASP A 43 1.24 0.89 -12.20
CA ASP A 43 0.04 0.83 -11.37
C ASP A 43 0.48 0.66 -9.90
N PRO A 44 0.37 1.71 -9.06
CA PRO A 44 0.87 1.61 -7.70
C PRO A 44 0.01 0.69 -6.82
N VAL A 45 -1.28 0.54 -7.12
CA VAL A 45 -2.17 -0.37 -6.38
C VAL A 45 -1.83 -1.81 -6.77
N GLY A 46 -1.76 -2.10 -8.07
CA GLY A 46 -1.37 -3.42 -8.58
C GLY A 46 0.01 -3.86 -8.10
N ALA A 47 0.96 -2.93 -8.04
CA ALA A 47 2.26 -3.18 -7.43
C ALA A 47 2.09 -3.60 -5.96
N CYS A 48 1.44 -2.80 -5.12
CA CYS A 48 1.25 -3.12 -3.71
C CYS A 48 0.48 -4.43 -3.46
N VAL A 49 -0.47 -4.80 -4.34
CA VAL A 49 -1.24 -6.04 -4.25
C VAL A 49 -0.39 -7.26 -4.62
N GLY A 50 0.40 -7.16 -5.70
CA GLY A 50 1.19 -8.27 -6.24
C GLY A 50 0.33 -9.35 -6.93
N MET A 51 0.98 -10.37 -7.49
CA MET A 51 0.27 -11.45 -8.20
C MET A 51 -0.75 -12.12 -7.27
N ARG A 52 -2.03 -12.06 -7.64
CA ARG A 52 -3.15 -12.63 -6.86
C ARG A 52 -3.19 -12.17 -5.40
N GLY A 53 -2.70 -10.96 -5.09
CA GLY A 53 -2.71 -10.43 -3.73
C GLY A 53 -1.57 -10.91 -2.84
N ALA A 54 -0.56 -11.60 -3.38
CA ALA A 54 0.50 -12.20 -2.57
C ALA A 54 1.21 -11.21 -1.63
N ARG A 55 1.53 -10.00 -2.11
CA ARG A 55 2.27 -8.99 -1.33
C ARG A 55 1.42 -8.43 -0.20
N VAL A 56 0.20 -7.97 -0.51
CA VAL A 56 -0.72 -7.45 0.52
C VAL A 56 -1.11 -8.52 1.54
N GLN A 57 -1.18 -9.79 1.13
CA GLN A 57 -1.49 -10.90 2.03
C GLN A 57 -0.32 -11.26 2.96
N ALA A 58 0.93 -11.16 2.49
CA ALA A 58 2.11 -11.29 3.34
C ALA A 58 2.12 -10.22 4.45
N ILE A 59 1.85 -8.96 4.08
CA ILE A 59 1.74 -7.85 5.05
C ILE A 59 0.58 -8.10 6.02
N SER A 60 -0.60 -8.49 5.52
CA SER A 60 -1.76 -8.82 6.36
C SER A 60 -1.42 -9.90 7.40
N ASN A 61 -0.70 -10.94 7.01
CA ASN A 61 -0.27 -12.00 7.91
C ASN A 61 0.69 -11.49 9.00
N GLU A 62 1.65 -10.64 8.64
CA GLU A 62 2.58 -10.02 9.60
C GLU A 62 1.85 -9.07 10.58
N LEU A 63 0.71 -8.53 10.15
CA LEU A 63 -0.19 -7.73 10.99
C LEU A 63 -1.22 -8.57 11.76
N GLY A 64 -1.08 -9.90 11.80
CA GLY A 64 -2.00 -10.78 12.54
C GLY A 64 -3.35 -11.00 11.84
N GLY A 65 -3.38 -10.94 10.50
CA GLY A 65 -4.58 -11.12 9.69
C GLY A 65 -5.45 -9.87 9.56
N GLU A 66 -4.91 -8.69 9.91
CA GLU A 66 -5.61 -7.43 9.68
C GLU A 66 -5.97 -7.25 8.20
N ARG A 67 -7.16 -6.73 7.93
CA ARG A 67 -7.55 -6.39 6.57
C ARG A 67 -6.77 -5.18 6.09
N VAL A 68 -6.02 -5.32 4.99
CA VAL A 68 -5.25 -4.22 4.41
C VAL A 68 -5.91 -3.73 3.12
N ASP A 69 -6.42 -2.51 3.13
CA ASP A 69 -6.95 -1.84 1.93
C ASP A 69 -5.87 -0.91 1.33
N ILE A 70 -5.67 -0.98 0.01
CA ILE A 70 -4.74 -0.10 -0.71
C ILE A 70 -5.57 0.78 -1.64
N VAL A 71 -5.38 2.09 -1.58
CA VAL A 71 -6.08 3.05 -2.45
C VAL A 71 -5.10 3.90 -3.23
N LEU A 72 -5.48 4.28 -4.45
CA LEU A 72 -4.76 5.29 -5.21
C LEU A 72 -5.00 6.65 -4.56
N TRP A 73 -3.94 7.41 -4.35
CA TRP A 73 -4.04 8.78 -3.86
C TRP A 73 -4.16 9.75 -5.03
N ASP A 74 -5.06 10.74 -4.89
CA ASP A 74 -5.20 11.86 -5.81
C ASP A 74 -5.15 13.20 -5.05
N GLU A 75 -4.67 14.25 -5.72
CA GLU A 75 -4.61 15.62 -5.17
C GLU A 75 -5.98 16.30 -5.18
N ASN A 76 -6.86 15.85 -6.08
CA ASN A 76 -8.22 16.32 -6.14
C ASN A 76 -9.06 15.59 -5.09
N PRO A 77 -9.52 16.27 -4.02
CA PRO A 77 -10.30 15.65 -2.96
C PRO A 77 -11.63 15.06 -3.46
N ALA A 78 -12.11 15.42 -4.66
CA ALA A 78 -13.29 14.82 -5.25
C ALA A 78 -13.06 13.40 -5.82
N GLN A 79 -11.81 12.95 -5.95
CA GLN A 79 -11.45 11.61 -6.44
C GLN A 79 -10.96 10.67 -5.33
N LEU A 80 -10.83 11.15 -4.10
CA LEU A 80 -10.44 10.38 -2.92
C LEU A 80 -11.61 9.56 -2.33
#